data_AF-A0AAU1T2R9-F1
#
_entry.id   AF-A0AAU1T2R9-F1
#
_cell.length_a   1.000
_cell.length_b   1.000
_cell.length_c   1.000
_cell.angle_alpha   90.00
_cell.angle_beta   90.00
_cell.angle_gamma   90.00
#
_symmetry.space_group_name_H-M   'P 1'
#
loop_
_entity.id
_entity.type
_entity.pdbx_description
1 polymer ?
#
loop_
_entity_poly.entity_id
_entity_poly.type
_entity_poly.pdbx_seq_one_letter_code
_entity_poly.pdbx_strand_id
1 'polypeptide(L)'
;MIGGNRGLWALRVPLEHLGTRVYPDMFSLPRAYEAFTEDGRLTHPGSHERLADTICGFMRLVRADVEFVCLQRRWYEFPGDRTNAPVTHRTED
;
A
#
# COMPACT_ATOMS: atom_id res chain seq x y z
N MET A 1 10.39 12.88 15.79
CA MET A 1 9.12 12.12 15.73
C MET A 1 9.43 10.62 15.55
N ILE A 2 9.81 9.92 16.63
CA ILE A 2 10.33 8.54 16.49
C ILE A 2 9.39 7.47 17.05
N GLY A 3 8.56 7.80 18.06
CA GLY A 3 7.61 6.85 18.64
C GLY A 3 6.51 6.40 17.66
N GLY A 4 5.85 7.34 16.99
CA GLY A 4 4.78 7.02 16.03
C GLY A 4 5.25 6.15 14.86
N ASN A 5 6.34 6.55 14.21
CA ASN A 5 6.89 5.76 13.09
C ASN A 5 7.38 4.38 13.53
N ARG A 6 8.01 4.26 14.71
CA ARG A 6 8.39 2.95 15.27
C ARG A 6 7.18 2.06 15.53
N GLY A 7 6.09 2.62 16.06
CA GLY A 7 4.84 1.89 16.27
C GLY A 7 4.27 1.36 14.96
N LEU A 8 4.26 2.18 13.90
CA LEU A 8 3.80 1.76 12.57
C LEU A 8 4.70 0.69 11.94
N TRP A 9 6.02 0.81 12.06
CA TRP A 9 6.94 -0.23 11.59
C TRP A 9 6.78 -1.54 12.37
N ALA A 10 6.60 -1.46 13.69
CA ALA A 10 6.35 -2.64 14.51
C ALA A 10 5.01 -3.30 14.16
N LEU A 11 3.97 -2.51 13.86
CA LEU A 11 2.64 -3.01 13.46
C LEU A 11 2.65 -3.64 12.06
N ARG A 12 3.50 -3.15 11.14
CA ARG A 12 3.62 -3.71 9.80
C ARG A 12 4.00 -5.20 9.83
N VAL A 13 4.96 -5.56 10.68
CA VAL A 13 5.49 -6.93 10.76
C VAL A 13 4.38 -7.97 10.98
N PRO A 14 3.56 -7.94 12.05
CA PRO A 14 2.51 -8.93 12.25
C PRO A 14 1.40 -8.85 11.19
N LEU A 15 1.05 -7.66 10.67
CA LEU A 15 0.04 -7.55 9.61
C LEU A 15 0.46 -8.28 8.33
N GLU A 16 1.72 -8.11 7.92
CA GLU A 16 2.27 -8.83 6.75
C GLU A 16 2.38 -10.33 7.01
N HIS A 17 2.71 -10.76 8.23
CA HIS A 17 2.70 -12.19 8.60
C HIS A 17 1.29 -12.80 8.55
N LEU A 18 0.24 -12.01 8.76
CA LEU A 18 -1.15 -12.42 8.60
C LEU A 18 -1.63 -12.40 7.14
N GLY A 19 -0.75 -12.11 6.18
CA GLY A 19 -1.07 -12.02 4.76
C GLY A 19 -1.72 -10.71 4.33
N THR A 20 -1.72 -9.68 5.20
CA THR A 20 -2.24 -8.36 4.84
C THR A 20 -1.26 -7.64 3.91
N ARG A 21 -1.75 -7.13 2.78
CA ARG A 21 -0.98 -6.19 1.95
C ARG A 21 -1.01 -4.80 2.59
N VAL A 22 0.09 -4.43 3.24
CA VAL A 22 0.22 -3.11 3.91
C VAL A 22 0.67 -2.04 2.90
N TYR A 23 -0.01 -0.90 2.88
CA TYR A 23 0.38 0.25 2.06
C TYR A 23 1.74 0.82 2.54
N PRO A 24 2.69 1.11 1.65
CA PRO A 24 4.05 1.48 2.05
C PRO A 24 4.15 2.84 2.73
N ASP A 25 3.36 3.82 2.30
CA ASP A 25 3.42 5.16 2.88
C ASP A 25 2.67 5.21 4.21
N MET A 26 3.29 5.86 5.18
CA MET A 26 2.83 5.88 6.57
C MET A 26 2.60 7.31 7.04
N PHE A 27 1.45 7.52 7.68
CA PHE A 27 1.12 8.78 8.35
C PHE A 27 1.20 8.60 9.87
N SER A 28 2.01 9.43 10.53
CA SER A 28 1.99 9.54 12.00
C SER A 28 1.75 10.99 12.42
N LEU A 29 0.89 11.15 13.42
CA LEU A 29 0.45 12.45 13.93
C LEU A 29 1.21 12.79 15.23
N PRO A 30 2.15 13.75 15.22
CA PRO A 30 2.81 14.18 16.44
C PRO A 30 1.83 14.95 17.33
N ARG A 31 2.00 14.85 18.66
CA ARG A 31 1.18 15.55 19.66
C ARG A 31 -0.34 15.41 19.39
N ALA A 32 -0.80 14.19 19.12
CA ALA A 32 -2.19 13.93 18.75
C ALA A 32 -3.22 14.53 19.74
N TYR A 33 -2.88 14.64 21.02
CA TYR A 33 -3.72 15.24 22.07
C TYR A 33 -3.99 16.76 21.89
N GLU A 34 -3.22 17.45 21.05
CA GLU A 34 -3.41 18.87 20.68
C GLU A 34 -3.65 19.05 19.17
N ALA A 35 -3.60 17.97 18.40
CA ALA A 35 -3.62 18.05 16.94
C ALA A 35 -5.03 18.18 16.35
N PHE A 36 -6.06 18.22 17.20
CA PHE A 36 -7.45 18.29 16.80
C PHE A 36 -8.13 19.57 17.30
N THR A 37 -8.96 20.16 16.45
CA THR A 37 -9.90 21.23 16.80
C THR A 37 -11.09 20.65 17.58
N GLU A 38 -11.92 21.51 18.15
CA GLU A 38 -13.12 21.10 18.89
C GLU A 38 -14.13 20.33 18.00
N ASP A 39 -14.18 20.64 16.70
CA ASP A 39 -14.96 19.92 15.69
C ASP A 39 -14.27 18.66 15.13
N GLY A 40 -13.13 18.25 15.72
CA GLY A 40 -12.43 17.00 15.38
C GLY A 40 -11.57 17.05 14.11
N ARG A 41 -11.30 18.24 13.56
CA ARG A 41 -10.42 18.41 12.40
C ARG A 41 -8.97 18.53 12.81
N LEU A 42 -8.06 18.22 11.90
CA LEU A 42 -6.64 18.47 12.13
C LEU A 42 -6.34 19.98 12.18
N THR A 43 -5.66 20.42 13.23
CA THR A 43 -5.34 21.85 13.42
C THR A 43 -4.31 22.36 12.42
N HIS A 44 -3.38 21.50 12.00
CA HIS A 44 -2.29 21.88 11.09
C HIS A 44 -2.63 21.52 9.62
N PRO A 45 -2.72 22.49 8.71
CA PRO A 45 -3.03 22.24 7.29
C PRO A 45 -2.10 21.22 6.63
N GLY A 46 -0.79 21.32 6.87
CA GLY A 46 0.17 20.34 6.33
C GLY A 46 -0.01 18.91 6.86
N SER A 47 -0.61 18.71 8.04
CA SER A 47 -0.96 17.36 8.52
C SER A 47 -2.20 16.84 7.79
N HIS A 48 -3.16 17.73 7.52
CA HIS A 48 -4.34 17.41 6.73
C HIS A 48 -3.97 17.03 5.29
N GLU A 49 -3.13 17.82 4.61
CA GLU A 49 -2.64 17.53 3.26
C GLU A 49 -1.92 16.18 3.19
N ARG A 50 -0.95 15.95 4.09
CA ARG A 50 -0.21 14.67 4.13
C ARG A 50 -1.10 13.47 4.40
N LEU A 51 -2.11 13.61 5.27
CA LEU A 51 -3.07 12.54 5.51
C LEU A 51 -3.93 12.29 4.27
N ALA A 52 -4.43 13.34 3.63
CA ALA A 52 -5.20 13.25 2.39
C ALA A 52 -4.41 12.56 1.28
N ASP A 53 -3.15 12.95 1.06
CA ASP A 53 -2.26 12.33 0.08
C ASP A 53 -2.03 10.84 0.36
N THR A 54 -1.81 10.48 1.64
CA THR A 54 -1.64 9.08 2.06
C THR A 54 -2.89 8.25 1.76
N ILE A 55 -4.09 8.79 2.05
CA ILE A 55 -5.36 8.12 1.76
C ILE A 55 -5.58 8.01 0.25
N CYS A 56 -5.34 9.09 -0.51
CA CYS A 56 -5.47 9.06 -1.97
C CYS A 56 -4.52 8.03 -2.60
N GLY A 57 -3.28 7.94 -2.13
CA GLY A 57 -2.32 6.95 -2.55
C GLY A 57 -2.76 5.51 -2.23
N PHE A 58 -3.27 5.28 -1.03
CA PHE A 58 -3.86 3.99 -0.63
C PHE A 58 -5.05 3.61 -1.54
N MET A 59 -5.97 4.54 -1.79
CA MET A 59 -7.13 4.29 -2.66
C MET A 59 -6.72 3.98 -4.10
N ARG A 60 -5.63 4.59 -4.60
CA ARG A 60 -5.05 4.24 -5.90
C ARG A 60 -4.50 2.82 -5.92
N LEU A 61 -3.84 2.37 -4.85
CA LEU A 61 -3.39 0.98 -4.72
C LEU A 61 -4.58 0.02 -4.72
N VAL A 62 -5.59 0.27 -3.89
CA VAL A 62 -6.80 -0.56 -3.82
C VAL A 62 -7.50 -0.61 -5.18
N ARG A 63 -7.66 0.55 -5.82
CA ARG A 63 -8.23 0.64 -7.17
C ARG A 63 -7.44 -0.20 -8.16
N ALA A 64 -6.11 -0.13 -8.11
CA ALA A 64 -5.28 -0.92 -9.00
C ALA A 64 -5.40 -2.44 -8.74
N ASP A 65 -5.53 -2.85 -7.49
CA ASP A 65 -5.70 -4.24 -7.09
C ASP A 65 -7.07 -4.80 -7.53
N VAL A 66 -8.13 -3.98 -7.46
CA VAL A 66 -9.50 -4.38 -7.82
C VAL A 66 -9.81 -4.25 -9.32
N GLU A 67 -9.33 -3.18 -9.96
CA GLU A 67 -9.68 -2.88 -11.36
C GLU A 67 -8.64 -3.38 -12.37
N PHE A 68 -7.36 -3.52 -11.98
CA PHE A 68 -6.29 -4.00 -12.86
C PHE A 68 -5.79 -5.38 -12.45
N VAL A 69 -6.72 -6.33 -12.23
CA VAL A 69 -6.50 -7.76 -11.89
C VAL A 69 -5.63 -8.53 -12.93
N CYS A 70 -5.10 -7.85 -13.94
CA CYS A 70 -4.31 -8.40 -15.04
C CYS A 70 -2.80 -8.23 -14.86
N LEU A 71 -2.26 -8.56 -13.68
CA LEU A 71 -1.11 -9.48 -13.69
C LEU A 71 -1.69 -10.86 -13.45
N GLN A 72 -2.47 -11.34 -14.43
CA GLN A 72 -2.68 -12.77 -14.61
C GLN A 72 -1.32 -13.44 -14.44
N ARG A 73 -1.28 -14.61 -13.80
CA ARG A 73 -0.12 -15.50 -13.69
C ARG A 73 0.48 -15.83 -15.08
N ARG A 74 1.08 -14.85 -15.74
CA ARG A 74 1.86 -15.00 -16.95
C ARG A 74 3.17 -15.58 -16.45
N TRP A 75 3.33 -16.87 -16.70
CA TRP A 75 4.62 -17.51 -16.64
C TRP A 75 5.52 -16.80 -17.64
N TYR A 76 6.53 -16.10 -17.15
CA TYR A 76 7.59 -15.54 -17.98
C TYR A 76 8.65 -16.63 -18.13
N GLU A 77 8.75 -17.23 -19.32
CA GLU A 77 9.93 -18.03 -19.68
C GLU A 77 11.09 -17.05 -19.90
N PHE A 78 12.14 -17.19 -19.10
CA PHE A 78 13.41 -16.50 -19.38
C PHE A 78 14.09 -17.18 -20.58
N PRO A 79 14.81 -16.44 -21.45
CA PRO A 79 15.53 -17.04 -22.56
C PRO A 79 16.50 -18.13 -22.08
N GLY A 80 16.12 -19.39 -22.24
CA GLY A 80 16.89 -20.57 -21.82
C GLY A 80 16.12 -21.55 -20.92
N ASP A 81 15.00 -21.15 -20.31
CA ASP A 81 14.22 -22.01 -19.43
C ASP A 81 13.01 -22.56 -20.19
N ARG A 82 13.10 -23.82 -20.66
CA ARG A 82 12.01 -24.50 -21.38
C ARG A 82 11.24 -25.36 -20.40
N THR A 83 9.97 -25.05 -20.16
CA THR A 83 9.05 -25.97 -19.47
C THR A 83 8.39 -26.92 -20.46
N ASN A 84 8.09 -28.15 -20.02
CA ASN A 84 7.31 -29.12 -20.79
C ASN A 84 5.78 -28.96 -20.59
N ALA A 85 5.36 -27.91 -19.88
CA ALA A 85 3.95 -27.64 -19.64
C ALA A 85 3.25 -27.24 -20.97
N PRO A 86 2.02 -27.71 -21.22
CA PRO A 86 1.27 -27.33 -22.42
C PRO A 86 0.98 -25.82 -22.40
N VAL A 87 1.37 -25.13 -23.47
CA VAL A 87 1.13 -23.69 -23.66
C VAL A 87 -0.37 -23.44 -23.79
N THR A 88 -0.95 -22.69 -22.85
CA THR A 88 -2.41 -22.48 -22.82
C THR A 88 -2.88 -21.16 -23.43
N HIS A 89 -2.00 -20.21 -23.75
CA HIS A 89 -2.33 -19.04 -24.58
C HIS A 89 -1.05 -18.27 -24.94
N ARG A 90 -0.70 -18.13 -26.22
CA ARG A 90 0.27 -17.10 -26.68
C ARG A 90 -0.53 -15.86 -27.06
N THR A 91 -0.20 -14.72 -26.47
CA THR A 91 -0.64 -13.42 -26.97
C THR A 91 0.61 -12.74 -27.52
N GLU A 92 0.73 -12.70 -28.84
CA GLU A 92 1.68 -11.83 -29.55
C GLU A 92 0.87 -10.58 -29.93
N ASP A 93 1.15 -9.46 -29.25
CA ASP A 93 0.85 -8.09 -29.67
C ASP A 93 1.77 -7.13 -28.91
#